data_AF-A0A969S4G1-F1
#
_entry.id   AF-A0A969S4G1-F1
#
_cell.length_a   1.000
_cell.length_b   1.000
_cell.length_c   1.000
_cell.angle_alpha   90.00
_cell.angle_beta   90.00
_cell.angle_gamma   90.00
#
_symmetry.space_group_name_H-M   'P 1'
#
loop_
_entity.id
_entity.type
_entity.pdbx_description
1 polymer ?
#
loop_
_entity_poly.entity_id
_entity_poly.type
_entity_poly.pdbx_seq_one_letter_code
_entity_poly.pdbx_strand_id
1 'polypeptide(L)'
;MQPGLRSGKLTKWKDERGFGFIQPVDGSQEVFLHISEVKDATRRPQENDTIYYHYVVDSDGKVRACNAFILGARNKSASSSNRATPANIIVSSFPIIEVVLLSLLPLVGATHFTWTTRNPLPLALYPVMSLVTYALYADDKSRAKRKDWRTSEQTLHLCELAGGWLGGFIAQRVLHHKSQKESYQVAFWAIVIIHYTAWLLWLFLGRTLRL
;
A
#
# COMPACT_ATOMS: atom_id res chain seq x y z
N MET A 1 -24.91 -9.58 -2.08
CA MET A 1 -25.16 -10.81 -2.87
C MET A 1 -23.94 -11.02 -3.76
N GLN A 2 -23.32 -12.21 -3.77
CA GLN A 2 -22.26 -12.47 -4.73
C GLN A 2 -22.89 -12.45 -6.13
N PRO A 3 -22.47 -11.55 -7.02
CA PRO A 3 -23.02 -11.53 -8.37
C PRO A 3 -22.69 -12.84 -9.05
N GLY A 4 -23.64 -13.46 -9.75
CA GLY A 4 -23.40 -14.69 -10.49
C GLY A 4 -22.45 -14.45 -11.67
N LEU A 5 -21.67 -15.46 -12.02
CA LEU A 5 -20.87 -15.46 -13.24
C LEU A 5 -21.79 -15.39 -14.47
N ARG A 6 -21.53 -14.44 -15.36
CA ARG A 6 -22.26 -14.23 -16.61
C ARG A 6 -21.30 -14.26 -17.81
N SER A 7 -21.86 -14.39 -18.99
CA SER A 7 -21.12 -14.33 -20.26
C SER A 7 -21.79 -13.39 -21.25
N GLY A 8 -20.99 -12.80 -22.13
CA GLY A 8 -21.47 -11.94 -23.21
C GLY A 8 -20.42 -11.73 -24.29
N LYS A 9 -20.81 -11.09 -25.39
CA LYS A 9 -19.90 -10.73 -26.49
C LYS A 9 -19.48 -9.27 -26.35
N LEU A 10 -18.19 -8.98 -26.55
CA LEU A 10 -17.69 -7.61 -26.59
C LEU A 10 -18.11 -6.97 -27.91
N THR A 11 -19.00 -5.97 -27.87
CA THR A 11 -19.55 -5.33 -29.07
C THR A 11 -18.72 -4.14 -29.54
N LYS A 12 -18.08 -3.43 -28.60
CA LYS A 12 -17.28 -2.24 -28.87
C LYS A 12 -16.02 -2.27 -28.03
N TRP A 13 -14.87 -1.98 -28.63
CA TRP A 13 -13.61 -1.81 -27.90
C TRP A 13 -12.88 -0.54 -28.33
N LYS A 14 -12.55 0.33 -27.36
CA LYS A 14 -11.76 1.54 -27.57
C LYS A 14 -10.38 1.33 -26.97
N ASP A 15 -9.46 0.80 -27.77
CA ASP A 15 -8.16 0.35 -27.27
C ASP A 15 -7.30 1.49 -26.68
N GLU A 16 -7.31 2.66 -27.31
CA GLU A 16 -6.60 3.87 -26.85
C GLU A 16 -7.03 4.29 -25.44
N ARG A 17 -8.30 4.06 -25.09
CA ARG A 17 -8.87 4.43 -23.79
C ARG A 17 -9.03 3.24 -22.85
N GLY A 18 -8.73 2.01 -23.31
CA GLY A 18 -8.75 0.79 -22.51
C GLY A 18 -10.12 0.37 -21.99
N PHE A 19 -11.21 0.64 -22.72
CA PHE A 19 -12.56 0.19 -22.31
C PHE A 19 -13.44 -0.22 -23.48
N GLY A 20 -14.50 -0.97 -23.15
CA GLY A 20 -15.50 -1.42 -24.10
C GLY A 20 -16.82 -1.78 -23.44
N PHE A 21 -17.71 -2.38 -24.24
CA PHE A 21 -19.05 -2.78 -23.82
C PHE A 21 -19.31 -4.23 -24.19
N ILE A 22 -19.83 -4.98 -23.22
CA ILE A 22 -20.22 -6.38 -23.38
C ILE A 22 -21.74 -6.43 -23.55
N GLN A 23 -22.20 -7.06 -24.61
CA GLN A 23 -23.60 -7.45 -24.79
C GLN A 23 -23.82 -8.81 -24.10
N PRO A 24 -24.58 -8.87 -23.00
CA PRO A 24 -24.84 -10.12 -22.30
C PRO A 24 -25.70 -11.09 -23.14
N VAL A 25 -25.52 -12.40 -22.93
CA VAL A 25 -26.31 -13.44 -23.61
C VAL A 25 -27.79 -13.40 -23.24
N ASP A 26 -28.10 -12.94 -22.02
CA ASP A 26 -29.48 -12.78 -21.53
C ASP A 26 -30.22 -11.59 -22.17
N GLY A 27 -29.57 -10.83 -23.07
CA GLY A 27 -30.17 -9.69 -23.76
C GLY A 27 -30.36 -8.45 -22.87
N SER A 28 -29.81 -8.46 -21.65
CA SER A 28 -29.84 -7.30 -20.77
C SER A 28 -29.00 -6.12 -21.29
N GLN A 29 -29.06 -4.99 -20.57
CA GLN A 29 -28.33 -3.78 -20.96
C GLN A 29 -26.83 -4.02 -21.11
N GLU A 30 -26.18 -3.28 -22.02
CA GLU A 30 -24.75 -3.36 -22.24
C GLU A 30 -23.98 -3.13 -20.92
N VAL A 31 -23.03 -4.03 -20.64
CA VAL A 31 -22.21 -3.99 -19.44
C VAL A 31 -20.87 -3.36 -19.77
N PHE A 32 -20.49 -2.34 -19.00
CA PHE A 32 -19.23 -1.65 -19.18
C PHE A 32 -18.04 -2.53 -18.75
N LEU A 33 -17.02 -2.63 -19.59
CA LEU A 33 -15.76 -3.34 -19.31
C LEU A 33 -14.57 -2.39 -19.41
N HIS A 34 -13.72 -2.39 -18.39
CA HIS A 34 -12.41 -1.72 -18.42
C HIS A 34 -11.28 -2.75 -18.48
N ILE A 35 -10.17 -2.43 -19.14
CA ILE A 35 -9.04 -3.36 -19.30
C ILE A 35 -8.46 -3.83 -17.95
N SER A 36 -8.53 -3.01 -16.90
CA SER A 36 -8.07 -3.38 -15.55
C SER A 36 -8.85 -4.54 -14.92
N GLU A 37 -10.09 -4.75 -15.37
CA GLU A 37 -10.97 -5.82 -14.89
C GLU A 37 -10.73 -7.13 -15.61
N VAL A 38 -10.04 -7.11 -16.76
CA VAL A 38 -9.68 -8.30 -17.51
C VAL A 38 -8.50 -8.99 -16.86
N LYS A 39 -8.70 -10.23 -16.40
CA LYS A 39 -7.67 -11.06 -15.76
C LYS A 39 -7.13 -12.11 -16.73
N ASP A 40 -5.85 -12.44 -16.56
CA ASP A 40 -5.18 -13.56 -17.22
C ASP A 40 -5.25 -13.57 -18.76
N ALA A 41 -5.43 -12.40 -19.39
CA ALA A 41 -5.50 -12.27 -20.83
C ALA A 41 -4.09 -12.18 -21.45
N THR A 42 -3.81 -13.04 -22.43
CA THR A 42 -2.56 -13.03 -23.22
C THR A 42 -2.51 -11.91 -24.27
N ARG A 43 -3.66 -11.30 -24.56
CA ARG A 43 -3.81 -10.18 -25.50
C ARG A 43 -4.85 -9.19 -25.03
N ARG A 44 -4.88 -8.02 -25.68
CA ARG A 44 -5.94 -7.02 -25.50
C ARG A 44 -7.29 -7.54 -26.00
N PRO A 45 -8.41 -7.16 -25.37
CA PRO A 45 -9.76 -7.49 -25.85
C PRO A 45 -10.00 -6.97 -27.26
N GLN A 46 -10.77 -7.71 -28.04
CA GLN A 46 -11.17 -7.37 -29.41
C GLN A 46 -12.68 -7.53 -29.57
N GLU A 47 -13.26 -6.78 -30.49
CA GLU A 47 -14.68 -6.91 -30.81
C GLU A 47 -15.00 -8.36 -31.22
N ASN A 48 -16.18 -8.84 -30.82
CA ASN A 48 -16.65 -10.23 -30.86
C ASN A 48 -16.01 -11.21 -29.87
N ASP A 49 -15.08 -10.79 -29.00
CA ASP A 49 -14.59 -11.65 -27.92
C ASP A 49 -15.73 -12.09 -27.00
N THR A 50 -15.72 -13.37 -26.61
CA THR A 50 -16.65 -13.86 -25.59
C THR A 50 -16.02 -13.67 -24.22
N ILE A 51 -16.64 -12.83 -23.40
CA ILE A 51 -16.16 -12.45 -22.07
C ILE A 51 -17.02 -13.12 -21.00
N TYR A 52 -16.39 -13.83 -20.08
CA TYR A 52 -16.99 -14.28 -18.82
C TYR A 52 -16.68 -13.28 -17.74
N TYR A 53 -17.67 -12.83 -16.97
CA TYR A 53 -17.48 -11.77 -15.97
C TYR A 53 -18.49 -11.90 -14.83
N HIS A 54 -18.16 -11.27 -13.71
CA HIS A 54 -19.12 -10.97 -12.66
C HIS A 54 -19.60 -9.53 -12.84
N TYR A 55 -20.83 -9.21 -12.47
CA TYR A 55 -21.37 -7.85 -12.64
C TYR A 55 -21.50 -7.14 -11.29
N VAL A 56 -21.27 -5.84 -11.27
CA VAL A 56 -21.53 -4.97 -10.11
C VAL A 56 -22.37 -3.80 -10.59
N VAL A 57 -23.40 -3.45 -9.82
CA VAL A 57 -24.19 -2.25 -10.05
C VAL A 57 -23.56 -1.12 -9.24
N ASP A 58 -23.16 -0.06 -9.92
CA ASP A 58 -22.57 1.13 -9.30
C ASP A 58 -23.64 1.97 -8.58
N SER A 59 -23.22 2.95 -7.75
CA SER A 59 -24.15 3.87 -7.07
C SER A 59 -25.04 4.66 -8.03
N ASP A 60 -24.58 4.84 -9.27
CA ASP A 60 -25.28 5.54 -10.34
C ASP A 60 -26.22 4.62 -11.16
N GLY A 61 -26.43 3.38 -10.71
CA GLY A 61 -27.29 2.39 -11.39
C GLY A 61 -26.68 1.74 -12.64
N LYS A 62 -25.45 2.11 -13.00
CA LYS A 62 -24.74 1.52 -14.16
C LYS A 62 -24.16 0.16 -13.83
N VAL A 63 -24.26 -0.78 -14.76
CA VAL A 63 -23.72 -2.14 -14.61
C VAL A 63 -22.30 -2.21 -15.17
N ARG A 64 -21.36 -2.73 -14.37
CA ARG A 64 -19.95 -2.89 -14.73
C ARG A 64 -19.52 -4.34 -14.59
N ALA A 65 -18.68 -4.81 -15.49
CA ALA A 65 -18.03 -6.10 -15.41
C ALA A 65 -16.81 -6.04 -14.47
N CYS A 66 -16.65 -7.05 -13.62
CA CYS A 66 -15.48 -7.26 -12.78
C CYS A 66 -15.01 -8.71 -12.90
N ASN A 67 -13.71 -8.93 -12.66
CA ASN A 67 -13.06 -10.24 -12.76
C ASN A 67 -13.40 -10.95 -14.09
N ALA A 68 -13.11 -10.26 -15.20
CA ALA A 68 -13.49 -10.65 -16.55
C ALA A 68 -12.40 -11.53 -17.21
N PHE A 69 -12.81 -12.52 -17.99
CA PHE A 69 -11.93 -13.46 -18.69
C PHE A 69 -12.34 -13.58 -20.16
N ILE A 70 -11.37 -13.58 -21.06
CA ILE A 70 -11.59 -13.77 -22.50
C ILE A 70 -11.56 -15.27 -22.81
N LEU A 71 -12.64 -15.80 -23.38
CA LEU A 71 -12.70 -17.19 -23.85
C LEU A 71 -11.67 -17.42 -24.96
N GLY A 72 -10.78 -18.40 -24.78
CA GLY A 72 -9.72 -18.73 -25.75
C GLY A 72 -8.41 -17.97 -25.57
N ALA A 73 -8.37 -16.91 -24.75
CA ALA A 73 -7.11 -16.22 -24.38
C ALA A 73 -6.60 -16.61 -22.98
N ARG A 74 -7.20 -17.65 -22.38
CA ARG A 74 -6.83 -18.13 -21.04
C ARG A 74 -5.45 -18.79 -21.10
N ASN A 75 -4.51 -18.30 -20.30
CA ASN A 75 -3.29 -19.06 -20.04
C ASN A 75 -3.65 -20.46 -19.51
N LYS A 76 -3.04 -21.51 -20.08
CA LYS A 76 -2.97 -22.86 -19.47
C LYS A 76 -2.07 -22.85 -18.21
N SER A 77 -2.27 -21.87 -17.33
CA SER A 77 -1.62 -21.78 -16.02
C SER A 77 -2.70 -21.59 -14.95
N ALA A 78 -3.64 -22.52 -14.96
CA ALA A 78 -4.58 -22.72 -13.86
C ALA A 78 -4.80 -24.22 -13.73
N SER A 79 -3.72 -24.95 -13.42
CA SER A 79 -3.81 -26.25 -12.77
C SER A 79 -3.13 -26.12 -11.41
N SER A 80 -3.94 -26.21 -10.37
CA SER A 80 -3.50 -26.43 -9.02
C SER A 80 -2.66 -27.71 -8.95
N SER A 81 -1.38 -27.59 -8.61
CA SER A 81 -0.73 -28.65 -7.83
C SER A 81 -0.03 -28.00 -6.65
N ASN A 82 -0.69 -28.09 -5.49
CA ASN A 82 0.02 -28.08 -4.21
C ASN A 82 1.07 -29.18 -4.26
N ARG A 83 2.33 -28.80 -4.50
CA ARG A 83 3.48 -29.62 -4.16
C ARG A 83 4.19 -28.93 -3.02
N ALA A 84 4.00 -29.48 -1.83
CA ALA A 84 4.84 -29.17 -0.70
C ALA A 84 6.28 -29.53 -1.07
N THR A 85 7.12 -28.50 -1.22
CA THR A 85 8.58 -28.59 -1.21
C THR A 85 9.11 -27.45 -0.34
N PRO A 86 10.23 -27.66 0.36
CA PRO A 86 10.48 -27.10 1.68
C PRO A 86 10.78 -25.60 1.60
N ALA A 87 10.19 -24.87 2.55
CA ALA A 87 10.60 -23.57 3.08
C ALA A 87 11.65 -22.75 2.29
N ASN A 88 11.40 -22.44 1.03
CA ASN A 88 11.77 -21.13 0.53
C ASN A 88 10.65 -20.21 0.96
N ILE A 89 10.83 -19.63 2.15
CA ILE A 89 10.02 -18.53 2.65
C ILE A 89 10.12 -17.44 1.60
N ILE A 90 9.16 -17.40 0.69
CA ILE A 90 8.84 -16.21 -0.08
C ILE A 90 8.29 -15.25 0.97
N VAL A 91 9.21 -14.58 1.68
CA VAL A 91 8.91 -13.40 2.46
C VAL A 91 8.38 -12.44 1.42
N SER A 92 7.06 -12.29 1.31
CA SER A 92 6.47 -11.11 0.70
C SER A 92 7.23 -9.92 1.27
N SER A 93 8.00 -9.21 0.44
CA SER A 93 9.13 -8.37 0.82
C SER A 93 8.75 -7.25 1.79
N PHE A 94 8.55 -7.60 3.05
CA PHE A 94 8.44 -6.65 4.12
C PHE A 94 9.78 -5.91 4.14
N PRO A 95 9.79 -4.57 4.25
CA PRO A 95 11.00 -3.77 4.15
C PRO A 95 11.86 -3.90 5.42
N ILE A 96 12.12 -5.11 5.90
CA ILE A 96 12.86 -5.42 7.13
C ILE A 96 14.25 -4.78 7.04
N ILE A 97 14.92 -4.92 5.90
CA ILE A 97 16.25 -4.34 5.68
C ILE A 97 16.20 -2.82 5.81
N GLU A 98 15.23 -2.16 5.18
CA GLU A 98 15.08 -0.69 5.26
C GLU A 98 14.76 -0.25 6.69
N VAL A 99 13.83 -0.92 7.37
CA VAL A 99 13.44 -0.62 8.76
C VAL A 99 14.63 -0.78 9.70
N VAL A 100 15.39 -1.87 9.57
CA VAL A 100 16.60 -2.11 10.37
C VAL A 100 17.59 -0.99 10.10
N LEU A 101 17.94 -0.73 8.83
CA LEU A 101 18.88 0.32 8.44
C LEU A 101 18.48 1.70 8.97
N LEU A 102 17.19 2.05 8.86
CA LEU A 102 16.64 3.31 9.33
C LEU A 102 16.66 3.44 10.87
N SER A 103 16.55 2.32 11.58
CA SER A 103 16.54 2.32 13.04
C SER A 103 17.94 2.38 13.68
N LEU A 104 19.00 1.99 12.95
CA LEU A 104 20.35 1.85 13.52
C LEU A 104 20.91 3.14 14.13
N LEU A 105 20.92 4.23 13.36
CA LEU A 105 21.52 5.48 13.82
C LEU A 105 20.77 6.08 15.02
N PRO A 106 19.43 6.22 15.02
CA PRO A 106 18.70 6.66 16.20
C PRO A 106 18.88 5.75 17.41
N LEU A 107 18.97 4.44 17.21
CA LEU A 107 19.19 3.48 18.30
C LEU A 107 20.58 3.65 18.93
N VAL A 108 21.62 3.75 18.11
CA VAL A 108 23.00 4.01 18.58
C VAL A 108 23.09 5.39 19.26
N GLY A 109 22.45 6.41 18.69
CA GLY A 109 22.37 7.74 19.27
C GLY A 109 21.69 7.73 20.65
N ALA A 110 20.50 7.12 20.73
CA ALA A 110 19.71 7.05 21.96
C ALA A 110 20.39 6.24 23.07
N THR A 111 21.05 5.13 22.71
CA THR A 111 21.82 4.32 23.67
C THR A 111 23.05 5.09 24.17
N HIS A 112 23.80 5.76 23.29
CA HIS A 112 24.94 6.60 23.68
C HIS A 112 24.52 7.78 24.56
N PHE A 113 23.40 8.44 24.22
CA PHE A 113 22.80 9.50 25.03
C PHE A 113 22.43 8.97 26.42
N THR A 114 21.67 7.88 26.50
CA THR A 114 21.25 7.27 27.77
C THR A 114 22.45 6.90 28.64
N TRP A 115 23.49 6.35 28.03
CA TRP A 115 24.72 6.01 28.75
C TRP A 115 25.43 7.26 29.30
N THR A 116 25.47 8.33 28.51
CA THR A 116 26.19 9.58 28.83
C THR A 116 25.45 10.47 29.83
N THR A 117 24.15 10.67 29.63
CA THR A 117 23.33 11.60 30.43
C THR A 117 22.55 10.90 31.53
N ARG A 118 22.60 9.56 31.59
CA ARG A 118 21.77 8.71 32.46
C ARG A 118 20.26 8.89 32.24
N ASN A 119 19.85 9.50 31.14
CA ASN A 119 18.46 9.77 30.83
C ASN A 119 17.93 8.79 29.75
N PRO A 120 17.00 7.87 30.10
CA PRO A 120 16.49 6.85 29.17
C PRO A 120 15.37 7.35 28.26
N LEU A 121 14.96 8.62 28.35
CA LEU A 121 13.78 9.13 27.65
C LEU A 121 13.81 8.87 26.14
N PRO A 122 14.89 9.17 25.38
CA PRO A 122 14.88 8.91 23.94
C PRO A 122 14.70 7.41 23.63
N LEU A 123 15.35 6.54 24.39
CA LEU A 123 15.30 5.09 24.17
C LEU A 123 13.88 4.53 24.34
N ALA A 124 13.13 5.03 25.31
CA ALA A 124 11.73 4.66 25.52
C ALA A 124 10.78 5.37 24.53
N LEU A 125 11.08 6.61 24.15
CA LEU A 125 10.20 7.44 23.34
C LEU A 125 10.05 6.92 21.90
N TYR A 126 11.14 6.51 21.23
CA TYR A 126 11.08 5.99 19.86
C TYR A 126 10.11 4.81 19.68
N PRO A 127 10.16 3.71 20.47
CA PRO A 127 9.23 2.60 20.31
C PRO A 127 7.80 3.00 20.65
N VAL A 128 7.58 3.77 21.72
CA VAL A 128 6.23 4.23 22.12
C VAL A 128 5.60 5.08 21.03
N MET A 129 6.31 6.09 20.54
CA MET A 129 5.80 6.96 19.48
C MET A 129 5.65 6.21 18.17
N SER A 130 6.49 5.22 17.87
CA SER A 130 6.32 4.39 16.67
C SER A 130 5.03 3.58 16.71
N LEU A 131 4.67 3.01 17.86
CA LEU A 131 3.39 2.30 18.03
C LEU A 131 2.19 3.24 17.89
N VAL A 132 2.26 4.42 18.53
CA VAL A 132 1.22 5.45 18.44
C VAL A 132 1.02 5.91 17.00
N THR A 133 2.10 6.27 16.29
CA THR A 133 2.03 6.72 14.89
C THR A 133 1.48 5.62 13.99
N TYR A 134 1.89 4.37 14.16
CA TYR A 134 1.34 3.26 13.40
C TYR A 134 -0.18 3.11 13.61
N ALA A 135 -0.63 3.19 14.86
CA ALA A 135 -2.06 3.12 15.20
C ALA A 135 -2.85 4.28 14.58
N LEU A 136 -2.31 5.50 14.59
CA LEU A 136 -2.93 6.66 13.95
C LEU A 136 -3.06 6.47 12.44
N TYR A 137 -2.04 5.92 11.78
CA TYR A 137 -2.12 5.57 10.36
C TYR A 137 -3.19 4.51 10.07
N ALA A 138 -3.31 3.49 10.93
CA ALA A 138 -4.30 2.44 10.80
C ALA A 138 -5.73 2.98 11.00
N ASP A 139 -5.92 3.87 11.97
CA ASP A 139 -7.20 4.56 12.19
C ASP A 139 -7.53 5.51 11.03
N ASP A 140 -6.56 6.28 10.53
CA ASP A 140 -6.74 7.16 9.37
C ASP A 140 -7.20 6.38 8.12
N LYS A 141 -6.59 5.22 7.86
CA LYS A 141 -7.02 4.32 6.78
C LYS A 141 -8.42 3.77 7.02
N SER A 142 -8.77 3.46 8.28
CA SER A 142 -10.10 2.97 8.65
C SER A 142 -11.18 4.04 8.44
N ARG A 143 -10.92 5.28 8.86
CA ARG A 143 -11.79 6.45 8.62
C ARG A 143 -11.97 6.73 7.13
N ALA A 144 -10.91 6.61 6.34
CA ALA A 144 -10.99 6.77 4.88
C ALA A 144 -11.93 5.75 4.22
N LYS A 145 -11.98 4.51 4.73
CA LYS A 145 -12.93 3.47 4.25
C LYS A 145 -14.37 3.73 4.73
N ARG A 146 -14.54 4.24 5.95
CA ARG A 146 -15.86 4.55 6.55
C ARG A 146 -16.48 5.87 6.04
N LYS A 147 -15.77 6.64 5.21
CA LYS A 147 -16.14 8.01 4.80
C LYS A 147 -16.31 8.98 5.98
N ASP A 148 -15.61 8.71 7.08
CA ASP A 148 -15.55 9.61 8.24
C ASP A 148 -14.59 10.78 8.02
N TRP A 149 -14.64 11.78 8.90
CA TRP A 149 -13.66 12.86 8.95
C TRP A 149 -12.24 12.30 9.12
N ARG A 150 -11.34 12.68 8.22
CA ARG A 150 -9.95 12.20 8.16
C ARG A 150 -9.07 12.91 9.18
N THR A 151 -8.01 12.24 9.62
CA THR A 151 -7.00 12.82 10.50
C THR A 151 -6.18 13.85 9.72
N SER A 152 -5.88 15.00 10.33
CA SER A 152 -5.07 16.02 9.67
C SER A 152 -3.63 15.51 9.44
N GLU A 153 -3.01 15.92 8.34
CA GLU A 153 -1.62 15.52 8.03
C GLU A 153 -0.64 16.08 9.07
N GLN A 154 -0.96 17.23 9.67
CA GLN A 154 -0.18 17.84 10.74
C GLN A 154 -0.07 16.95 11.98
N THR A 155 -1.16 16.28 12.40
CA THR A 155 -1.12 15.38 13.55
C THR A 155 -0.19 14.19 13.30
N LEU A 156 -0.21 13.64 12.09
CA LEU A 156 0.67 12.52 11.73
C LEU A 156 2.14 12.97 11.71
N HIS A 157 2.45 14.09 11.06
CA HIS A 157 3.82 14.64 11.04
C HIS A 157 4.32 15.04 12.44
N LEU A 158 3.45 15.51 13.33
CA LEU A 158 3.83 15.80 14.72
C LEU A 158 4.24 14.52 15.48
N CYS A 159 3.49 13.44 15.31
CA CYS A 159 3.85 12.15 15.93
C CYS A 159 5.11 11.54 15.29
N GLU A 160 5.31 11.73 13.99
CA GLU A 160 6.55 11.35 13.29
C GLU A 160 7.76 12.11 13.87
N LEU A 161 7.64 13.43 14.02
CA LEU A 161 8.67 14.32 14.58
C LEU A 161 8.97 14.04 16.07
N ALA A 162 7.98 13.56 16.83
CA ALA A 162 8.19 13.13 18.20
C ALA A 162 8.92 11.77 18.33
N GLY A 163 9.40 11.19 17.23
CA GLY A 163 10.14 9.92 17.20
C GLY A 163 9.33 8.73 16.68
N GLY A 164 8.10 8.96 16.21
CA GLY A 164 7.25 7.90 15.67
C GLY A 164 7.41 7.64 14.17
N TRP A 165 8.35 8.30 13.51
CA TRP A 165 8.53 8.21 12.06
C TRP A 165 8.86 6.79 11.57
N LEU A 166 9.50 5.94 12.38
CA LEU A 166 9.75 4.53 12.01
C LEU A 166 8.44 3.73 11.96
N GLY A 167 7.54 3.95 12.93
CA GLY A 167 6.18 3.40 12.91
C GLY A 167 5.36 3.91 11.73
N GLY A 168 5.50 5.21 11.40
CA GLY A 168 4.92 5.80 10.19
C GLY A 168 5.43 5.14 8.90
N PHE A 169 6.74 4.91 8.79
CA PHE A 169 7.35 4.22 7.65
C PHE A 169 6.79 2.81 7.47
N ILE A 170 6.74 2.03 8.55
CA ILE A 170 6.15 0.68 8.54
C ILE A 170 4.67 0.76 8.13
N ALA A 171 3.93 1.71 8.68
CA ALA A 171 2.51 1.89 8.35
C ALA A 171 2.31 2.23 6.87
N GLN A 172 3.12 3.11 6.28
CA GLN A 172 3.05 3.45 4.85
C GLN A 172 3.24 2.21 3.97
N ARG A 173 4.18 1.32 4.33
CA ARG A 173 4.53 0.11 3.58
C ARG A 173 3.51 -1.02 3.75
N VAL A 174 2.99 -1.22 4.97
CA VAL A 174 1.98 -2.25 5.27
C VAL A 174 0.61 -1.82 4.77
N LEU A 175 0.22 -0.59 5.06
CA LEU A 175 -1.12 -0.08 4.77
C LEU A 175 -1.23 0.52 3.37
N HIS A 176 -0.13 0.72 2.64
CA HIS A 176 -0.13 1.32 1.30
C HIS A 176 -0.91 2.65 1.26
N HIS A 177 -0.88 3.39 2.36
CA HIS A 177 -1.66 4.61 2.59
C HIS A 177 -0.68 5.76 2.81
N LYS A 178 -0.84 6.84 2.04
CA LYS A 178 0.04 8.04 2.03
C LYS A 178 1.50 7.78 1.57
N SER A 179 1.76 6.70 0.84
CA SER A 179 3.09 6.43 0.23
C SER A 179 3.35 7.11 -1.11
N GLN A 180 2.30 7.55 -1.82
CA GLN A 180 2.40 8.13 -3.18
C GLN A 180 2.18 9.66 -3.23
N LYS A 181 1.79 10.29 -2.11
CA LYS A 181 1.55 11.74 -2.08
C LYS A 181 2.87 12.48 -1.87
N GLU A 182 3.37 13.16 -2.90
CA GLU A 182 4.69 13.81 -2.87
C GLU A 182 4.86 14.79 -1.72
N SER A 183 3.89 15.67 -1.48
CA SER A 183 3.96 16.65 -0.40
C SER A 183 4.09 16.00 0.98
N TYR A 184 3.43 14.85 1.19
CA TYR A 184 3.50 14.09 2.44
C TYR A 184 4.88 13.44 2.59
N GLN A 185 5.40 12.85 1.51
CA GLN A 185 6.72 12.20 1.51
C GLN A 185 7.85 13.21 1.73
N VAL A 186 7.77 14.42 1.16
CA VAL A 186 8.74 15.49 1.41
C VAL A 186 8.78 15.85 2.89
N ALA A 187 7.63 16.08 3.52
CA ALA A 187 7.55 16.40 4.95
C ALA A 187 8.06 15.23 5.82
N PHE A 188 7.67 14.00 5.49
CA PHE A 188 8.13 12.79 6.16
C PHE A 188 9.65 12.65 6.12
N TRP A 189 10.27 12.75 4.94
CA TRP A 189 11.72 12.62 4.80
C TRP A 189 12.49 13.79 5.43
N ALA A 190 11.93 15.00 5.43
CA ALA A 190 12.51 16.12 6.17
C ALA A 190 12.60 15.81 7.68
N ILE A 191 11.56 15.19 8.26
CA ILE A 191 11.56 14.75 9.66
C ILE A 191 12.65 13.71 9.91
N VAL A 192 12.79 12.70 9.04
CA VAL A 192 13.85 11.69 9.15
C VAL A 192 15.24 12.35 9.14
N ILE A 193 15.48 13.28 8.21
CA ILE A 193 16.75 14.03 8.11
C ILE A 193 17.02 14.83 9.38
N ILE A 194 16.01 15.48 9.97
CA ILE A 194 16.14 16.22 11.22
C ILE A 194 16.61 15.28 12.35
N HIS A 195 15.97 14.13 12.52
CA HIS A 195 16.38 13.14 13.52
C HIS A 195 17.80 12.64 13.29
N TYR A 196 18.15 12.33 12.04
CA TYR A 196 19.48 11.85 11.68
C TYR A 196 20.55 12.89 11.98
N THR A 197 20.30 14.14 11.58
CA THR A 197 21.22 15.26 11.82
C THR A 197 21.42 15.50 13.31
N ALA A 198 20.34 15.47 14.10
CA ALA A 198 20.41 15.62 15.55
C ALA A 198 21.27 14.53 16.20
N TRP A 199 21.10 13.27 15.79
CA TRP A 199 21.90 12.17 16.33
C TRP A 199 23.35 12.19 15.86
N LEU A 200 23.61 12.51 14.60
CA LEU A 200 24.99 12.70 14.11
C LEU A 200 25.68 13.82 14.88
N LEU A 201 25.03 14.98 15.00
CA LEU A 201 25.58 16.11 15.74
C LEU A 201 25.90 15.72 17.19
N TRP A 202 24.99 15.04 17.89
CA TRP A 202 25.24 14.54 19.24
C TRP A 202 26.43 13.58 19.32
N LEU A 203 26.51 12.61 18.41
CA LEU A 203 27.58 11.61 18.39
C LEU A 203 28.94 12.21 18.02
N PHE A 204 28.98 13.21 17.14
CA PHE A 204 30.20 13.91 16.74
C PHE A 204 30.67 14.90 17.81
N LEU A 205 29.81 15.78 18.32
CA LEU A 205 30.18 16.77 19.34
C LEU A 205 30.45 16.12 20.70
N GLY A 206 29.73 15.05 21.05
CA GLY A 206 29.95 14.31 22.29
C GLY A 206 31.30 13.59 22.34
N ARG A 207 31.90 13.30 21.17
CA ARG A 207 33.24 12.71 21.06
C ARG A 207 34.35 13.75 21.19
N THR A 208 34.16 14.95 20.65
CA THR A 208 35.18 16.02 20.68
C THR A 208 35.32 16.68 22.04
N LEU A 209 34.27 16.75 22.86
CA LEU A 209 34.31 17.35 24.21
C LEU A 209 34.91 16.44 25.30
N ARG A 210 35.34 15.22 24.95
CA ARG A 210 35.95 14.23 25.86
C ARG A 210 37.44 13.97 25.61
N LEU A 211 38.05 14.74 24.71
CA LEU A 211 39.50 14.80 24.49
C LEU A 211 40.07 16.03 25.20
#